data_AF-A0A2Z6NWT4-F1
#
_entry.id   AF-A0A2Z6NWT4-F1
#
_cell.length_a   1.000
_cell.length_b   1.000
_cell.length_c   1.000
_cell.angle_alpha   90.00
_cell.angle_beta   90.00
_cell.angle_gamma   90.00
#
_symmetry.space_group_name_H-M   'P 1'
#
loop_
_entity.id
_entity.type
_entity.pdbx_description
1 polymer ?
#
loop_
_entity_poly.entity_id
_entity_poly.type
_entity_poly.pdbx_seq_one_letter_code
_entity_poly.pdbx_strand_id
1 'polypeptide(L)'
;MEPLHSGTYPAVIVNKVKERLPRFSRSQSLMVKGSYDFVGLNYYTSTYAANIPCPRGKPTAASDWLYIYPPGIQGLLEYTKAKFNNPIIYITENGVDEVDDGKRNGVRVKGYFAWSLLDNFEWNAGYTLRFGLVYVDYKNGLRRYRK
;
A
#
# COMPACT_ATOMS: atom_id res chain seq x y z
N MET A 1 -0.95 10.26 4.74
CA MET A 1 -0.98 11.23 3.62
C MET A 1 -1.33 12.65 4.08
N GLU A 2 -2.33 12.85 4.95
CA GLU A 2 -2.78 14.21 5.33
C GLU A 2 -1.67 15.18 5.78
N PRO A 3 -0.72 14.82 6.67
CA PRO A 3 0.34 15.75 7.06
C PRO A 3 1.23 16.20 5.88
N LEU A 4 1.48 15.30 4.93
CA LEU A 4 2.23 15.62 3.71
C LEU A 4 1.44 16.56 2.80
N HIS A 5 0.11 16.51 2.81
CA HIS A 5 -0.72 17.36 1.97
C HIS A 5 -0.99 18.75 2.61
N SER A 6 -1.38 18.77 3.88
CA SER A 6 -1.88 19.96 4.56
C SER A 6 -0.94 20.51 5.64
N GLY A 7 0.08 19.75 6.05
CA GLY A 7 0.93 20.08 7.21
C GLY A 7 0.32 19.69 8.55
N THR A 8 -0.84 19.02 8.58
CA THR A 8 -1.56 18.66 9.81
C THR A 8 -2.13 17.24 9.78
N TYR A 9 -2.41 16.69 10.96
CA TYR A 9 -3.12 15.41 11.07
C TYR A 9 -4.61 15.56 10.73
N PRO A 10 -5.28 14.50 10.25
CA PRO A 10 -6.74 14.51 10.07
C PRO A 10 -7.46 14.85 11.38
N ALA A 11 -8.51 15.67 11.30
CA ALA A 11 -9.28 16.10 12.47
C ALA A 11 -9.81 14.93 13.31
N VAL A 12 -10.23 13.84 12.67
CA VAL A 12 -10.69 12.63 13.36
C VAL A 12 -9.60 11.98 14.23
N ILE A 13 -8.33 12.01 13.77
CA ILE A 13 -7.19 11.50 14.53
C ILE A 13 -6.89 12.43 15.70
N VAL A 14 -6.88 13.75 15.46
CA VAL A 14 -6.69 14.76 16.52
C VAL A 14 -7.71 14.58 17.64
N ASN A 15 -8.99 14.43 17.29
CA ASN A 15 -10.08 14.31 18.25
C ASN A 15 -10.07 12.98 19.02
N LYS A 16 -9.67 11.87 18.38
CA LYS A 16 -9.66 10.54 19.01
C LYS A 16 -8.40 10.27 19.82
N VAL A 17 -7.24 10.73 19.36
CA VAL A 17 -5.93 10.41 19.97
C VAL A 17 -5.54 11.43 21.04
N LYS A 18 -5.96 12.69 20.88
CA LYS A 18 -5.77 13.79 21.86
C LYS A 18 -4.31 13.96 22.27
N GLU A 19 -4.01 13.93 23.56
CA GLU A 19 -2.68 14.22 24.14
C GLU A 19 -1.59 13.24 23.71
N ARG A 20 -1.96 12.02 23.30
CA ARG A 20 -1.01 11.04 22.75
C ARG A 20 -0.52 11.38 21.35
N LEU A 21 -1.16 12.34 20.67
CA LEU A 21 -0.77 12.77 19.33
C LEU A 21 0.20 13.95 19.44
N PRO A 22 1.46 13.80 18.99
CA PRO A 22 2.38 14.91 18.91
C PRO A 22 1.80 16.05 18.07
N ARG A 23 2.13 17.29 18.44
CA ARG A 23 1.71 18.47 17.69
C ARG A 23 2.88 19.02 16.89
N PHE A 24 2.64 19.32 15.62
CA PHE A 24 3.61 20.07 14.84
C PHE A 24 3.67 21.51 15.33
N SER A 25 4.87 22.03 15.51
CA SER A 25 5.08 23.48 15.53
C SER A 25 4.73 24.05 14.15
N ARG A 26 4.55 25.37 14.07
CA ARG A 26 4.31 26.05 12.79
C ARG A 26 5.42 25.77 11.76
N SER A 27 6.69 25.82 12.18
CA SER A 27 7.82 25.55 11.28
C SER A 27 7.82 24.10 10.80
N GLN A 28 7.57 23.13 11.69
CA GLN A 28 7.48 21.72 11.33
C GLN A 28 6.32 21.44 10.36
N SER A 29 5.16 22.04 10.61
CA SER A 29 4.00 21.93 9.72
C SER A 29 4.31 22.44 8.31
N LEU A 30 5.03 23.56 8.20
CA LEU A 30 5.48 24.10 6.91
C LEU A 30 6.53 23.21 6.24
N MET A 31 7.43 22.59 7.00
CA MET A 31 8.46 21.70 6.44
C MET A 31 7.88 20.40 5.87
N VAL A 32 6.84 19.83 6.49
CA VAL A 32 6.24 18.56 6.04
C VAL A 32 5.19 18.76 4.95
N LYS A 33 4.57 19.93 4.89
CA LYS A 33 3.58 20.24 3.88
C LYS A 33 4.23 20.27 2.50
N GLY A 34 3.78 19.38 1.61
CA GLY A 34 4.27 19.25 0.25
C GLY A 34 5.66 18.63 0.15
N SER A 35 6.16 17.97 1.19
CA SER A 35 7.51 17.39 1.21
C SER A 35 7.61 16.07 0.43
N TYR A 36 7.09 16.04 -0.80
CA TYR A 36 7.13 14.89 -1.71
C TYR A 36 7.00 15.34 -3.17
N ASP A 37 7.76 14.72 -4.06
CA ASP A 37 7.65 14.92 -5.51
C ASP A 37 6.67 13.94 -6.16
N PHE A 38 6.57 12.74 -5.59
CA PHE A 38 5.68 11.66 -5.99
C PHE A 38 5.29 10.80 -4.78
N VAL A 39 4.33 9.90 -4.98
CA VAL A 39 3.81 8.99 -3.95
C VAL A 39 4.06 7.55 -4.39
N GLY A 40 4.73 6.78 -3.54
CA GLY A 40 4.76 5.32 -3.63
C GLY A 40 3.53 4.74 -2.92
N LEU A 41 2.79 3.87 -3.61
CA LEU A 41 1.66 3.14 -3.03
C LEU A 41 1.95 1.65 -2.99
N ASN A 42 1.90 1.09 -1.79
CA ASN A 42 1.91 -0.35 -1.56
C ASN A 42 0.46 -0.79 -1.36
N TYR A 43 -0.06 -1.64 -2.24
CA TYR A 43 -1.43 -2.12 -2.18
C TYR A 43 -1.46 -3.65 -2.29
N TYR A 44 -2.24 -4.30 -1.45
CA TYR A 44 -2.33 -5.77 -1.42
C TYR A 44 -3.76 -6.29 -1.34
N THR A 45 -4.63 -5.60 -0.61
CA THR A 45 -5.99 -6.07 -0.30
C THR A 45 -6.87 -4.89 0.09
N SER A 46 -8.19 -5.14 0.13
CA SER A 46 -9.18 -4.24 0.71
C SER A 46 -10.01 -4.98 1.75
N THR A 47 -10.41 -4.26 2.79
CA THR A 47 -11.24 -4.80 3.89
C THR A 47 -12.54 -4.03 4.01
N TYR A 48 -13.59 -4.68 4.49
CA TYR A 48 -14.78 -3.97 4.92
C TYR A 48 -14.53 -3.33 6.28
N ALA A 49 -14.72 -2.01 6.36
CA ALA A 49 -14.86 -1.34 7.64
C ALA A 49 -16.35 -1.30 7.99
N ALA A 50 -16.74 -2.08 8.99
CA ALA A 50 -18.11 -2.08 9.49
C ALA A 50 -18.10 -1.76 10.98
N ASN A 51 -19.11 -1.05 11.47
CA ASN A 51 -19.29 -0.79 12.91
C ASN A 51 -19.95 -2.00 13.60
N ILE A 52 -19.37 -3.18 13.40
CA ILE A 52 -19.86 -4.49 13.86
C ILE A 52 -18.68 -5.49 13.90
N PRO A 53 -18.78 -6.60 14.68
CA PRO A 53 -17.76 -7.66 14.70
C PRO A 53 -17.57 -8.25 13.30
N CYS A 54 -16.30 -8.41 12.91
CA CYS A 54 -15.87 -8.77 11.57
C CYS A 54 -16.56 -10.06 11.04
N PRO A 55 -17.23 -10.04 9.87
CA PRO A 55 -17.75 -11.26 9.25
C PRO A 55 -16.59 -12.08 8.67
N ARG A 56 -16.59 -13.40 8.91
CA ARG A 56 -15.62 -14.35 8.36
C ARG A 56 -16.08 -14.88 7.01
N GLY A 57 -15.18 -14.90 6.03
CA GLY A 57 -15.33 -15.69 4.80
C GLY A 57 -15.14 -14.87 3.52
N LYS A 58 -13.94 -14.94 2.95
CA LYS A 58 -13.59 -14.54 1.58
C LYS A 58 -12.39 -15.39 1.12
N PRO A 59 -12.17 -15.59 -0.20
CA PRO A 59 -11.01 -16.33 -0.69
C PRO A 59 -9.72 -15.66 -0.21
N THR A 60 -8.94 -16.42 0.55
CA THR A 60 -7.62 -16.04 1.03
C THR A 60 -6.58 -16.48 0.00
N ALA A 61 -5.57 -15.64 -0.23
CA ALA A 61 -4.31 -16.17 -0.75
C ALA A 61 -3.66 -17.10 0.30
N ALA A 62 -2.45 -17.60 0.04
CA ALA A 62 -1.73 -18.43 1.02
C ALA A 62 -1.53 -17.75 2.38
N SER A 63 -1.62 -16.41 2.44
CA SER A 63 -1.63 -15.64 3.68
C SER A 63 -3.05 -15.28 4.12
N ASP A 64 -3.37 -15.51 5.40
CA ASP A 64 -4.71 -15.26 5.97
C ASP A 64 -5.17 -13.80 5.94
N TRP A 65 -4.23 -12.86 5.74
CA TRP A 65 -4.50 -11.42 5.68
C TRP A 65 -4.70 -10.90 4.25
N LEU A 66 -4.29 -11.63 3.22
CA LEU A 66 -4.28 -11.16 1.84
C LEU A 66 -5.52 -11.67 1.08
N TYR A 67 -6.47 -10.76 0.88
CA TYR A 67 -7.69 -11.00 0.12
C TYR A 67 -7.59 -10.29 -1.22
N ILE A 68 -7.85 -11.03 -2.30
CA ILE A 68 -7.74 -10.49 -3.66
C ILE A 68 -8.96 -9.59 -3.91
N TYR A 69 -8.74 -8.28 -4.07
CA TYR A 69 -9.80 -7.32 -4.40
C TYR A 69 -9.29 -6.23 -5.35
N PRO A 70 -9.25 -6.53 -6.66
CA PRO A 70 -8.78 -5.62 -7.70
C PRO A 70 -9.44 -4.24 -7.74
N PRO A 71 -10.78 -4.10 -7.64
CA PRO A 71 -11.40 -2.78 -7.73
C PRO A 71 -10.96 -1.81 -6.62
N GLY A 72 -10.40 -2.34 -5.51
CA GLY A 72 -9.89 -1.52 -4.42
C GLY A 72 -8.67 -0.68 -4.79
N ILE A 73 -7.75 -1.17 -5.64
CA ILE A 73 -6.60 -0.34 -6.05
C ILE A 73 -7.06 0.82 -6.93
N GLN A 74 -8.02 0.57 -7.83
CA GLN A 74 -8.62 1.62 -8.65
C GLN A 74 -9.28 2.68 -7.77
N GLY A 75 -10.09 2.28 -6.79
CA GLY A 75 -10.71 3.21 -5.84
C GLY A 75 -9.69 4.02 -5.03
N LEU A 76 -8.59 3.41 -4.60
CA LEU A 76 -7.51 4.09 -3.88
C LEU A 76 -6.80 5.14 -4.77
N LEU A 77 -6.56 4.82 -6.03
CA LEU A 77 -5.95 5.72 -7.02
C LEU A 77 -6.85 6.93 -7.28
N GLU A 78 -8.15 6.70 -7.50
CA GLU A 78 -9.14 7.76 -7.71
C GLU A 78 -9.31 8.65 -6.47
N TYR A 79 -9.38 8.04 -5.28
CA TYR A 79 -9.41 8.78 -4.01
C TYR A 79 -8.16 9.66 -3.85
N THR A 80 -6.98 9.10 -4.14
CA THR A 80 -5.71 9.83 -4.02
C THR A 80 -5.67 11.01 -4.98
N LYS A 81 -6.13 10.80 -6.22
CA LYS A 81 -6.29 11.86 -7.21
C LYS A 81 -7.20 12.98 -6.71
N ALA A 82 -8.40 12.62 -6.26
CA ALA A 82 -9.43 13.58 -5.86
C ALA A 82 -9.04 14.37 -4.61
N LYS A 83 -8.38 13.72 -3.64
CA LYS A 83 -8.09 14.33 -2.34
C LYS A 83 -6.74 15.02 -2.24
N PHE A 84 -5.72 14.55 -2.95
CA PHE A 84 -4.32 14.97 -2.72
C PHE A 84 -3.69 15.66 -3.93
N ASN A 85 -4.47 16.45 -4.68
CA ASN A 85 -4.00 17.24 -5.84
C ASN A 85 -3.41 16.41 -6.98
N ASN A 86 -3.92 15.20 -7.22
CA ASN A 86 -3.47 14.31 -8.31
C ASN A 86 -1.93 14.22 -8.42
N PRO A 87 -1.26 13.67 -7.39
CA PRO A 87 0.19 13.57 -7.39
C PRO A 87 0.67 12.55 -8.43
N ILE A 88 1.96 12.56 -8.75
CA ILE A 88 2.58 11.46 -9.47
C ILE A 88 2.57 10.22 -8.58
N ILE A 89 2.16 9.07 -9.12
CA ILE A 89 2.05 7.83 -8.37
C ILE A 89 2.91 6.73 -9.01
N TYR A 90 3.61 5.98 -8.16
CA TYR A 90 4.20 4.69 -8.50
C TYR A 90 3.56 3.63 -7.61
N ILE A 91 3.13 2.51 -8.18
CA ILE A 91 2.72 1.34 -7.40
C ILE A 91 4.01 0.62 -7.03
N THR A 92 4.43 0.74 -5.77
CA THR A 92 5.76 0.31 -5.29
C THR A 92 5.77 -1.12 -4.77
N GLU A 93 4.62 -1.64 -4.36
CA GLU A 93 4.44 -3.05 -4.02
C GLU A 93 3.02 -3.50 -4.33
N ASN A 94 2.90 -4.66 -4.98
CA ASN A 94 1.65 -5.39 -5.18
C ASN A 94 1.96 -6.86 -5.52
N GLY A 95 1.17 -7.80 -4.99
CA GLY A 95 1.48 -9.23 -5.06
C GLY A 95 0.55 -10.08 -5.93
N VAL A 96 -0.30 -9.47 -6.75
CA VAL A 96 -1.27 -10.15 -7.63
C VAL A 96 -1.30 -9.42 -8.97
N ASP A 97 -1.26 -10.17 -10.08
CA ASP A 97 -1.31 -9.57 -11.41
C ASP A 97 -2.75 -9.18 -11.80
N GLU A 98 -2.87 -8.12 -12.59
CA GLU A 98 -4.15 -7.66 -13.15
C GLU A 98 -3.98 -7.23 -14.60
N VAL A 99 -5.07 -7.32 -15.37
CA VAL A 99 -5.13 -6.83 -16.74
C VAL A 99 -5.23 -5.30 -16.72
N ASP A 100 -4.28 -4.60 -17.36
CA ASP A 100 -4.39 -3.15 -17.59
C ASP A 100 -5.45 -2.89 -18.68
N ASP A 101 -6.60 -2.33 -18.30
CA ASP A 101 -7.68 -1.97 -19.22
C ASP A 101 -7.42 -0.63 -19.96
N GLY A 102 -6.25 -0.01 -19.72
CA GLY A 102 -5.83 1.25 -20.32
C GLY A 102 -6.55 2.48 -19.78
N LYS A 103 -7.52 2.34 -18.87
CA LYS A 103 -8.35 3.44 -18.37
C LYS A 103 -7.80 3.98 -17.06
N ARG A 104 -6.84 4.89 -17.18
CA ARG A 104 -6.24 5.54 -15.99
C ARG A 104 -7.09 6.64 -15.37
N ASN A 105 -8.30 6.92 -15.88
CA ASN A 105 -9.20 7.98 -15.39
C ASN A 105 -8.50 9.32 -15.04
N GLY A 106 -7.44 9.68 -15.77
CA GLY A 106 -6.62 10.88 -15.51
C GLY A 106 -5.73 10.84 -14.25
N VAL A 107 -5.60 9.69 -13.58
CA VAL A 107 -4.63 9.44 -12.51
C VAL A 107 -3.22 9.34 -13.09
N ARG A 108 -2.25 10.00 -12.44
CA ARG A 108 -0.86 10.10 -12.91
C ARG A 108 0.01 8.93 -12.45
N VAL A 109 -0.37 7.69 -12.80
CA VAL A 109 0.45 6.50 -12.54
C VAL A 109 1.60 6.41 -13.54
N LYS A 110 2.83 6.26 -13.03
CA LYS A 110 4.08 6.26 -13.82
C LYS A 110 4.84 4.94 -13.79
N GLY A 111 4.51 4.01 -12.89
CA GLY A 111 5.15 2.70 -12.86
C GLY A 111 4.46 1.74 -11.90
N TYR A 112 4.76 0.46 -12.08
CA TYR A 112 4.28 -0.65 -11.27
C TYR A 112 5.45 -1.58 -10.95
N PHE A 113 5.65 -1.87 -9.67
CA PHE A 113 6.69 -2.72 -9.15
C PHE A 113 6.05 -3.87 -8.37
N ALA A 114 6.13 -5.08 -8.93
CA ALA A 114 5.60 -6.28 -8.30
C ALA A 114 6.41 -6.61 -7.03
N TRP A 115 5.72 -6.92 -5.95
CA TRP A 115 6.32 -7.51 -4.76
C TRP A 115 6.22 -9.04 -4.86
N SER A 116 7.33 -9.78 -4.89
CA SER A 116 8.73 -9.34 -4.83
C SER A 116 9.54 -9.92 -6.00
N LEU A 117 10.75 -9.39 -6.21
CA LEU A 117 11.64 -9.95 -7.23
C LEU A 117 12.04 -11.39 -6.90
N LEU A 118 12.43 -11.66 -5.65
CA LEU A 118 12.94 -12.94 -5.18
C LEU A 118 12.15 -13.41 -3.95
N ASP A 119 12.04 -14.73 -3.77
CA ASP A 119 11.64 -15.29 -2.47
C ASP A 119 12.59 -14.78 -1.38
N ASN A 120 12.04 -14.24 -0.31
CA ASN A 120 12.77 -13.55 0.74
C ASN A 120 12.20 -13.87 2.13
N PHE A 121 12.66 -13.15 3.16
CA PHE A 121 12.22 -13.31 4.55
C PHE A 121 10.96 -12.45 4.82
N GLU A 122 9.83 -13.11 5.03
CA GLU A 122 8.51 -12.48 5.16
C GLU A 122 8.14 -12.21 6.63
N TRP A 123 8.97 -11.42 7.32
CA TRP A 123 8.74 -10.94 8.69
C TRP A 123 8.31 -12.05 9.66
N ASN A 124 7.09 -11.99 10.20
CA ASN A 124 6.54 -12.96 11.15
C ASN A 124 6.38 -14.38 10.57
N ALA A 125 6.35 -14.53 9.24
CA ALA A 125 6.24 -15.83 8.57
C ALA A 125 7.62 -16.45 8.26
N GLY A 126 8.70 -15.72 8.49
CA GLY A 126 10.05 -16.15 8.12
C GLY A 126 10.14 -16.57 6.65
N TYR A 127 10.67 -17.75 6.38
CA TYR A 127 10.83 -18.29 5.02
C TYR A 127 9.70 -19.24 4.59
N THR A 128 8.59 -19.27 5.33
CA THR A 128 7.48 -20.19 5.05
C THR A 128 6.55 -19.70 3.93
N LEU A 129 6.50 -18.38 3.71
CA LEU A 129 5.78 -17.74 2.62
C LEU A 129 6.75 -17.26 1.54
N ARG A 130 6.28 -17.23 0.29
CA ARG A 130 7.09 -16.96 -0.90
C ARG A 130 6.35 -16.04 -1.85
N PHE A 131 6.74 -14.77 -1.88
CA PHE A 131 6.17 -13.76 -2.77
C PHE A 131 6.98 -13.51 -4.04
N GLY A 132 8.14 -14.15 -4.20
CA GLY A 132 9.05 -13.85 -5.31
C GLY A 132 8.46 -14.23 -6.66
N LEU A 133 8.64 -13.40 -7.68
CA LEU A 133 8.51 -13.81 -9.08
C LEU A 133 9.58 -14.85 -9.46
N VAL A 134 10.71 -14.83 -8.74
CA VAL A 134 11.82 -15.78 -8.88
C VAL A 134 11.94 -16.60 -7.61
N TYR A 135 11.91 -17.92 -7.77
CA TYR A 135 12.13 -18.88 -6.71
C TYR A 135 13.59 -18.87 -6.23
N VAL A 136 13.79 -18.93 -4.91
CA VAL A 136 15.10 -19.08 -4.28
C VAL A 136 15.20 -20.42 -3.54
N ASP A 137 16.17 -21.24 -3.94
CA ASP A 137 16.45 -22.52 -3.28
C ASP A 137 17.32 -22.31 -2.04
N TYR A 138 16.69 -22.27 -0.87
CA TYR A 138 17.37 -22.08 0.42
C TYR A 138 18.31 -23.22 0.82
N LYS A 139 18.19 -24.40 0.21
CA LYS A 139 19.02 -25.58 0.53
C LYS A 139 20.18 -25.77 -0.43
N ASN A 140 20.08 -25.26 -1.65
CA ASN A 140 21.09 -25.45 -2.69
C ASN A 140 21.80 -24.14 -3.05
N GLY A 141 22.48 -23.55 -2.05
CA GLY A 141 23.32 -22.37 -2.25
C GLY A 141 22.56 -21.13 -2.75
N LEU A 142 21.27 -20.99 -2.42
CA LEU A 142 20.45 -19.83 -2.79
C LEU A 142 20.33 -19.64 -4.31
N ARG A 143 20.29 -20.72 -5.09
CA ARG A 143 20.11 -20.62 -6.55
C ARG A 143 18.75 -20.01 -6.91
N ARG A 144 18.71 -19.26 -8.01
CA ARG A 144 17.53 -18.53 -8.49
C ARG A 144 16.93 -19.22 -9.71
N TYR A 145 15.61 -19.41 -9.69
CA TYR A 145 14.86 -20.06 -10.76
C TYR A 145 13.61 -19.24 -11.08
N ARG A 146 13.36 -18.97 -12.37
CA ARG A 146 12.12 -18.31 -12.78
C ARG A 146 10.92 -19.22 -12.47
N LYS A 147 9.87 -18.67 -11.86
CA LYS A 147 8.61 -19.38 -11.60
C LYS A 147 7.73 -19.46 -12.85
#